data_AF-A0A852K171-F1
#
_entry.id   AF-A0A852K171-F1
#
_cell.length_a   1.000
_cell.length_b   1.000
_cell.length_c   1.000
_cell.angle_alpha   90.00
_cell.angle_beta   90.00
_cell.angle_gamma   90.00
#
_symmetry.space_group_name_H-M   'P 1'
#
loop_
_entity.id
_entity.type
_entity.pdbx_description
1 polymer ?
#
loop_
_entity_poly.entity_id
_entity_poly.type
_entity_poly.pdbx_seq_one_letter_code
_entity_poly.pdbx_strand_id
1 'polypeptide(L)'
;QLADDRMALVSGISLDPEAAIGVTKRLPPKWVDGADEIQYDIARVKQKMKELASLHDKHLNRPTLDDSSEEERAIEITTQEITQLFHRCQRAVQVLQSRSRTCTEQEARVLRNVVSSLAQALQDLSTNFRHAQSDYLKRMKNREERSKHFFDTSVPLMDDGEDDTLYDRGFTDDQLALVEQNTLMVEEREREIRQIVQSISDLNEIFRDLGAMIVEQ
;
A
#
# COMPACT_ATOMS: atom_id res chain seq x y z
N GLN A 1 31.14 38.33 -49.39
CA GLN A 1 29.68 38.32 -49.23
C GLN A 1 29.30 37.02 -48.55
N LEU A 2 29.12 37.05 -47.24
CA LEU A 2 28.59 35.97 -46.40
C LEU A 2 28.12 36.67 -45.13
N ALA A 3 26.89 37.18 -45.15
CA ALA A 3 26.27 37.86 -44.04
C ALA A 3 25.19 36.94 -43.44
N ASP A 4 25.62 36.23 -42.41
CA ASP A 4 24.91 36.01 -41.14
C ASP A 4 23.37 35.83 -41.17
N ASP A 5 22.92 34.64 -41.57
CA ASP A 5 21.53 34.17 -41.47
C ASP A 5 21.05 33.87 -40.03
N ARG A 6 21.79 34.29 -38.98
CA ARG A 6 21.43 34.01 -37.57
C ARG A 6 20.72 35.16 -36.84
N MET A 7 20.50 36.31 -37.49
CA MET A 7 19.98 37.52 -36.82
C MET A 7 18.50 37.85 -37.06
N ALA A 8 17.71 36.96 -37.67
CA ALA A 8 16.37 37.34 -38.15
C ALA A 8 15.15 36.91 -37.29
N LEU A 9 15.29 36.58 -35.99
CA LEU A 9 14.13 36.14 -35.19
C LEU A 9 13.94 36.85 -33.83
N VAL A 10 14.55 38.00 -33.62
CA VAL A 10 14.23 38.86 -32.47
C VAL A 10 13.86 40.24 -32.99
N SER A 11 12.57 40.46 -33.24
CA SER A 11 11.85 41.74 -33.09
C SER A 11 10.48 41.63 -33.76
N GLY A 12 9.49 41.20 -32.99
CA GLY A 12 8.10 41.20 -33.41
C GLY A 12 7.21 41.46 -32.19
N ILE A 13 7.35 42.64 -31.58
CA ILE A 13 6.33 43.15 -30.66
C ILE A 13 5.13 43.48 -31.55
N SER A 14 4.23 42.49 -31.69
CA SER A 14 2.92 42.69 -32.28
C SER A 14 2.15 43.69 -31.44
N LEU A 15 1.70 44.78 -32.05
CA LEU A 15 0.82 45.81 -31.48
C LEU A 15 -0.67 45.40 -31.52
N ASP A 16 -0.94 44.11 -31.61
CA ASP A 16 -2.30 43.57 -31.59
C ASP A 16 -2.75 43.34 -30.13
N PRO A 17 -3.80 44.04 -29.64
CA PRO A 17 -4.30 43.88 -28.28
C PRO A 17 -4.83 42.46 -28.00
N GLU A 18 -5.16 41.70 -29.05
CA GLU A 18 -5.61 40.31 -28.96
C GLU A 18 -4.44 39.31 -28.99
N ALA A 19 -3.28 39.70 -29.54
CA ALA A 19 -2.03 38.93 -29.47
C ALA A 19 -1.27 39.10 -28.15
N ALA A 20 -1.73 39.99 -27.26
CA ALA A 20 -1.20 40.14 -25.89
C ALA A 20 -1.55 38.96 -24.97
N ILE A 21 -2.45 38.06 -25.41
CA ILE A 21 -2.65 36.72 -24.83
C ILE A 21 -1.57 35.74 -25.38
N GLY A 22 -0.50 36.28 -25.97
CA GLY A 22 0.73 35.58 -26.28
C GLY A 22 1.43 35.17 -24.98
N VAL A 23 1.06 33.98 -24.49
CA VAL A 23 1.90 33.04 -23.74
C VAL A 23 3.13 33.71 -23.14
N THR A 24 2.96 34.41 -22.02
CA THR A 24 4.09 34.59 -21.12
C THR A 24 4.51 33.17 -20.75
N LYS A 25 5.60 32.65 -21.33
CA LYS A 25 6.25 31.41 -20.90
C LYS A 25 6.77 31.62 -19.48
N ARG A 26 5.86 31.77 -18.53
CA ARG A 26 6.17 31.75 -17.11
C ARG A 26 6.45 30.29 -16.81
N LEU A 27 7.67 30.05 -16.32
CA LEU A 27 8.04 28.76 -15.77
C LEU A 27 6.95 28.33 -14.78
N PRO A 28 6.54 27.06 -14.78
CA PRO A 28 5.55 26.58 -13.83
C PRO A 28 6.03 26.90 -12.41
N PRO A 29 5.10 27.19 -11.48
CA PRO A 29 5.48 27.45 -10.09
C PRO A 29 6.37 26.33 -9.55
N LYS A 30 7.38 26.68 -8.75
CA LYS A 30 8.37 25.72 -8.19
C LYS A 30 7.76 24.62 -7.31
N TRP A 31 6.48 24.73 -6.96
CA TRP A 31 5.76 23.72 -6.20
C TRP A 31 5.15 22.62 -7.11
N VAL A 32 5.01 22.87 -8.42
CA VAL A 32 4.42 21.93 -9.38
C VAL A 32 5.21 20.62 -9.41
N ASP A 33 6.54 20.67 -9.49
CA ASP A 33 7.39 19.47 -9.47
C ASP A 33 7.15 18.60 -8.22
N GLY A 34 6.91 19.23 -7.06
CA GLY A 34 6.58 18.53 -5.82
C GLY A 34 5.18 17.91 -5.83
N ALA A 35 4.22 18.56 -6.48
CA ALA A 35 2.89 17.98 -6.69
C ALA A 35 2.95 16.77 -7.64
N ASP A 36 3.73 16.86 -8.71
CA ASP A 36 3.93 15.77 -9.68
C ASP A 36 4.62 14.56 -9.04
N GLU A 37 5.62 14.78 -8.19
CA GLU A 37 6.26 13.71 -7.40
C GLU A 37 5.24 12.97 -6.52
N ILE A 38 4.38 13.70 -5.82
CA ILE A 38 3.34 13.09 -4.97
C ILE A 38 2.32 12.33 -5.83
N GLN A 39 1.92 12.87 -6.98
CA GLN A 39 1.02 12.17 -7.90
C GLN A 39 1.63 10.87 -8.44
N TYR A 40 2.93 10.87 -8.73
CA TYR A 40 3.66 9.67 -9.13
C TYR A 40 3.67 8.62 -8.01
N ASP A 41 3.98 9.01 -6.78
CA ASP A 41 3.97 8.10 -5.63
C ASP A 41 2.54 7.57 -5.36
N ILE A 42 1.49 8.40 -5.51
CA ILE A 42 0.08 7.97 -5.44
C ILE A 42 -0.23 6.90 -6.49
N ALA A 43 0.23 7.08 -7.73
CA ALA A 43 0.06 6.08 -8.79
C ALA A 43 0.78 4.77 -8.44
N ARG A 44 1.97 4.86 -7.83
CA ARG A 44 2.73 3.70 -7.36
C ARG A 44 2.02 2.96 -6.22
N VAL A 45 1.44 3.68 -5.26
CA VAL A 45 0.59 3.08 -4.20
C VAL A 45 -0.56 2.29 -4.83
N LYS A 46 -1.30 2.90 -5.78
CA LYS A 46 -2.41 2.22 -6.47
C LYS A 46 -1.96 0.95 -7.18
N GLN A 47 -0.80 0.99 -7.84
CA GLN A 47 -0.24 -0.17 -8.52
C GLN A 47 0.13 -1.28 -7.55
N LYS A 48 0.84 -0.95 -6.46
CA LYS A 48 1.22 -1.91 -5.41
C LYS A 48 0.01 -2.51 -4.70
N MET A 49 -1.06 -1.74 -4.47
CA MET A 49 -2.30 -2.27 -3.91
C MET A 49 -2.96 -3.32 -4.82
N LYS A 50 -2.86 -3.18 -6.16
CA LYS A 50 -3.34 -4.20 -7.10
C LYS A 50 -2.48 -5.46 -7.07
N GLU A 51 -1.16 -5.31 -7.01
CA GLU A 51 -0.22 -6.43 -6.85
C GLU A 51 -0.52 -7.20 -5.57
N LEU A 52 -0.69 -6.50 -4.45
CA LEU A 52 -1.05 -7.07 -3.16
C LEU A 52 -2.40 -7.82 -3.23
N ALA A 53 -3.41 -7.26 -3.89
CA ALA A 53 -4.70 -7.94 -4.06
C ALA A 53 -4.56 -9.26 -4.84
N SER A 54 -3.68 -9.30 -5.85
CA SER A 54 -3.37 -10.54 -6.57
C SER A 54 -2.67 -11.57 -5.69
N LEU A 55 -1.73 -11.13 -4.83
CA LEU A 55 -1.06 -12.01 -3.88
C LEU A 55 -2.04 -12.57 -2.83
N HIS A 56 -2.94 -11.73 -2.31
CA HIS A 56 -4.00 -12.16 -1.40
C HIS A 56 -4.90 -13.23 -2.01
N ASP A 57 -5.33 -13.04 -3.27
CA ASP A 57 -6.19 -14.02 -3.96
C ASP A 57 -5.45 -15.34 -4.23
N LYS A 58 -4.20 -15.26 -4.71
CA LYS A 58 -3.34 -16.43 -4.92
C LYS A 58 -3.17 -17.22 -3.62
N HIS A 59 -2.86 -16.54 -2.53
CA HIS A 59 -2.70 -17.16 -1.22
C HIS A 59 -4.01 -17.80 -0.73
N LEU A 60 -5.15 -17.10 -0.82
CA LEU A 60 -6.43 -17.59 -0.34
C LEU A 60 -6.96 -18.81 -1.11
N ASN A 61 -6.67 -18.91 -2.41
CA ASN A 61 -7.20 -19.95 -3.30
C ASN A 61 -6.26 -21.15 -3.50
N ARG A 62 -5.11 -21.21 -2.81
CA ARG A 62 -4.13 -22.29 -3.00
C ARG A 62 -4.68 -23.68 -2.59
N PRO A 63 -4.44 -24.76 -3.37
CA PRO A 63 -4.87 -26.12 -3.04
C PRO A 63 -3.97 -26.84 -2.03
N THR A 64 -2.67 -26.52 -1.97
CA THR A 64 -1.64 -27.23 -1.18
C THR A 64 -0.95 -26.31 -0.17
N LEU A 65 -0.26 -26.91 0.80
CA LEU A 65 0.45 -26.23 1.90
C LEU A 65 1.93 -25.91 1.61
N ASP A 66 2.52 -26.44 0.53
CA ASP A 66 3.97 -26.37 0.26
C ASP A 66 4.41 -25.00 -0.31
N ASP A 67 3.60 -24.38 -1.16
CA ASP A 67 3.81 -23.02 -1.69
C ASP A 67 3.28 -21.95 -0.70
N SER A 68 3.62 -22.05 0.60
CA SER A 68 3.07 -21.11 1.59
C SER A 68 3.96 -19.94 1.96
N SER A 69 5.26 -20.19 2.11
CA SER A 69 6.17 -19.20 2.69
C SER A 69 6.57 -18.08 1.72
N GLU A 70 6.58 -18.32 0.41
CA GLU A 70 6.98 -17.32 -0.58
C GLU A 70 5.89 -16.25 -0.76
N GLU A 71 4.63 -16.66 -0.92
CA GLU A 71 3.48 -15.74 -1.02
C GLU A 71 3.28 -14.94 0.25
N GLU A 72 3.38 -15.59 1.41
CA GLU A 72 3.27 -14.97 2.74
C GLU A 72 4.33 -13.86 2.91
N ARG A 73 5.60 -14.17 2.59
CA ARG A 73 6.69 -13.19 2.54
C ARG A 73 6.45 -12.08 1.51
N ALA A 74 5.97 -12.40 0.31
CA ALA A 74 5.70 -11.41 -0.72
C ALA A 74 4.59 -10.43 -0.30
N ILE A 75 3.57 -10.92 0.42
CA ILE A 75 2.49 -10.12 1.02
C ILE A 75 3.06 -9.18 2.09
N GLU A 76 3.93 -9.68 2.98
CA GLU A 76 4.59 -8.87 4.01
C GLU A 76 5.40 -7.73 3.37
N ILE A 77 6.29 -8.07 2.41
CA ILE A 77 7.14 -7.08 1.71
C ILE A 77 6.27 -6.03 1.01
N THR A 78 5.28 -6.46 0.23
CA THR A 78 4.43 -5.53 -0.53
C THR A 78 3.61 -4.64 0.41
N THR A 79 3.15 -5.17 1.55
CA THR A 79 2.46 -4.39 2.59
C THR A 79 3.37 -3.33 3.18
N GLN A 80 4.62 -3.67 3.54
CA GLN A 80 5.60 -2.72 4.06
C GLN A 80 5.94 -1.64 3.02
N GLU A 81 6.13 -2.01 1.75
CA GLU A 81 6.38 -1.06 0.65
C GLU A 81 5.25 -0.04 0.51
N ILE A 82 3.99 -0.49 0.54
CA ILE A 82 2.82 0.39 0.48
C ILE A 82 2.79 1.36 1.66
N THR A 83 3.04 0.87 2.88
CA THR A 83 3.08 1.71 4.09
C THR A 83 4.18 2.76 4.01
N GLN A 84 5.37 2.40 3.53
CA GLN A 84 6.47 3.34 3.31
C GLN A 84 6.13 4.40 2.27
N LEU A 85 5.44 4.03 1.18
CA LEU A 85 4.97 4.99 0.18
C LEU A 85 3.95 5.98 0.78
N PHE A 86 3.03 5.51 1.63
CA PHE A 86 2.12 6.41 2.34
C PHE A 86 2.85 7.42 3.23
N HIS A 87 3.86 6.98 3.99
CA HIS A 87 4.71 7.90 4.77
C HIS A 87 5.50 8.88 3.92
N ARG A 88 5.97 8.47 2.74
CA ARG A 88 6.66 9.34 1.79
C ARG A 88 5.71 10.42 1.27
N CYS A 89 4.54 10.01 0.78
CA CYS A 89 3.50 10.92 0.32
C CYS A 89 3.09 11.93 1.39
N GLN A 90 2.84 11.46 2.62
CA GLN A 90 2.45 12.33 3.74
C GLN A 90 3.50 13.42 4.02
N ARG A 91 4.78 13.05 4.14
CA ARG A 91 5.87 14.02 4.34
C ARG A 91 5.97 14.99 3.17
N ALA A 92 5.86 14.50 1.94
CA ALA A 92 5.93 15.33 0.74
C ALA A 92 4.77 16.33 0.68
N VAL A 93 3.54 15.94 1.07
CA VAL A 93 2.38 16.83 1.18
C VAL A 93 2.61 17.93 2.23
N GLN A 94 3.14 17.59 3.40
CA GLN A 94 3.48 18.58 4.44
C GLN A 94 4.54 19.59 3.96
N VAL A 95 5.59 19.10 3.29
CA VAL A 95 6.61 19.96 2.68
C VAL A 95 6.00 20.86 1.62
N LEU A 96 5.13 20.33 0.77
CA LEU A 96 4.44 21.09 -0.27
C LEU A 96 3.55 22.20 0.33
N GLN A 97 2.81 21.89 1.40
CA GLN A 97 1.99 22.87 2.11
C GLN A 97 2.81 24.03 2.67
N SER A 98 4.01 23.77 3.20
CA SER A 98 4.90 24.80 3.75
C SER A 98 5.33 25.85 2.72
N ARG A 99 5.35 25.49 1.42
CA ARG A 99 5.73 26.39 0.32
C ARG A 99 4.70 27.49 0.05
N SER A 100 3.46 27.34 0.53
CA SER A 100 2.40 28.35 0.40
C SER A 100 2.79 29.71 0.97
N ARG A 101 3.66 29.75 1.99
CA ARG A 101 4.16 30.97 2.62
C ARG A 101 5.07 31.83 1.73
N THR A 102 5.61 31.24 0.67
CA THR A 102 6.57 31.90 -0.24
C THR A 102 5.96 32.26 -1.60
N CYS A 103 4.67 31.94 -1.78
CA CYS A 103 3.94 32.14 -3.03
C CYS A 103 3.16 33.47 -3.01
N THR A 104 2.78 33.96 -4.19
CA THR A 104 1.78 35.04 -4.28
C THR A 104 0.42 34.58 -3.71
N GLU A 105 -0.49 35.51 -3.40
CA GLU A 105 -1.79 35.15 -2.83
C GLU A 105 -2.61 34.22 -3.74
N GLN A 106 -2.60 34.48 -5.06
CA GLN A 106 -3.28 33.63 -6.04
C GLN A 106 -2.64 32.24 -6.10
N GLU A 107 -1.31 32.14 -6.16
CA GLU A 107 -0.60 30.86 -6.17
C GLU A 107 -0.81 30.08 -4.86
N ALA A 108 -0.84 30.77 -3.72
CA ALA A 108 -1.11 30.14 -2.43
C ALA A 108 -2.53 29.55 -2.35
N ARG A 109 -3.53 30.20 -2.97
CA ARG A 109 -4.89 29.65 -3.09
C ARG A 109 -4.90 28.39 -3.95
N VAL A 110 -4.25 28.40 -5.11
CA VAL A 110 -4.15 27.21 -6.00
C VAL A 110 -3.42 26.08 -5.29
N LEU A 111 -2.30 26.38 -4.63
CA LEU A 111 -1.50 25.39 -3.91
C LEU A 111 -2.28 24.74 -2.76
N ARG A 112 -3.08 25.50 -2.00
CA ARG A 112 -3.95 24.92 -0.95
C ARG A 112 -4.95 23.92 -1.53
N ASN A 113 -5.60 24.27 -2.64
CA ASN A 113 -6.52 23.35 -3.33
C ASN A 113 -5.82 22.08 -3.81
N VAL A 114 -4.60 22.20 -4.36
CA VAL A 114 -3.79 21.06 -4.78
C VAL A 114 -3.43 20.17 -3.58
N VAL A 115 -2.95 20.75 -2.48
CA VAL A 115 -2.63 20.03 -1.24
C VAL A 115 -3.87 19.30 -0.71
N SER A 116 -5.02 19.96 -0.68
CA SER A 116 -6.29 19.36 -0.25
C SER A 116 -6.69 18.16 -1.12
N SER A 117 -6.60 18.31 -2.44
CA SER A 117 -6.91 17.22 -3.38
C SER A 117 -5.96 16.02 -3.22
N LEU A 118 -4.65 16.27 -3.03
CA LEU A 118 -3.66 15.22 -2.80
C LEU A 118 -3.89 14.53 -1.45
N ALA A 119 -4.18 15.30 -0.39
CA ALA A 119 -4.48 14.79 0.94
C ALA A 119 -5.73 13.89 0.92
N GLN A 120 -6.80 14.32 0.27
CA GLN A 120 -8.03 13.53 0.11
C GLN A 120 -7.75 12.23 -0.65
N ALA A 121 -7.03 12.30 -1.78
CA ALA A 121 -6.69 11.12 -2.55
C ALA A 121 -5.88 10.08 -1.73
N LEU A 122 -4.96 10.54 -0.89
CA LEU A 122 -4.19 9.66 0.00
C LEU A 122 -5.06 9.08 1.12
N GLN A 123 -5.97 9.88 1.69
CA GLN A 123 -6.93 9.44 2.72
C GLN A 123 -7.82 8.30 2.19
N ASP A 124 -8.33 8.46 0.98
CA ASP A 124 -9.18 7.46 0.32
C ASP A 124 -8.39 6.18 0.06
N LEU A 125 -7.16 6.29 -0.45
CA LEU A 125 -6.28 5.14 -0.67
C LEU A 125 -5.91 4.41 0.62
N SER A 126 -5.58 5.14 1.67
CA SER A 126 -5.28 4.57 2.99
C SER A 126 -6.48 3.81 3.54
N THR A 127 -7.68 4.40 3.43
CA THR A 127 -8.93 3.76 3.86
C THR A 127 -9.18 2.48 3.06
N ASN A 128 -9.04 2.52 1.74
CA ASN A 128 -9.19 1.34 0.89
C ASN A 128 -8.16 0.25 1.21
N PHE A 129 -6.90 0.63 1.47
CA PHE A 129 -5.85 -0.30 1.85
C PHE A 129 -6.14 -1.00 3.18
N ARG A 130 -6.55 -0.25 4.20
CA ARG A 130 -6.91 -0.82 5.52
C ARG A 130 -8.11 -1.77 5.41
N HIS A 131 -9.12 -1.42 4.61
CA HIS A 131 -10.26 -2.31 4.35
C HIS A 131 -9.83 -3.59 3.64
N ALA A 132 -9.03 -3.48 2.56
CA ALA A 132 -8.53 -4.64 1.82
C ALA A 132 -7.71 -5.60 2.71
N GLN A 133 -6.84 -5.06 3.57
CA GLN A 133 -6.08 -5.85 4.55
C GLN A 133 -6.98 -6.50 5.60
N SER A 134 -7.92 -5.75 6.16
CA SER A 134 -8.87 -6.27 7.16
C SER A 134 -9.72 -7.41 6.58
N ASP A 135 -10.18 -7.27 5.33
CA ASP A 135 -10.97 -8.29 4.65
C ASP A 135 -10.14 -9.53 4.33
N TYR A 136 -8.89 -9.36 3.91
CA TYR A 136 -7.95 -10.46 3.71
C TYR A 136 -7.71 -11.24 5.00
N LEU A 137 -7.41 -10.56 6.11
CA LEU A 137 -7.19 -11.20 7.42
C LEU A 137 -8.44 -11.95 7.91
N LYS A 138 -9.63 -11.37 7.73
CA LYS A 138 -10.91 -12.06 8.05
C LYS A 138 -11.08 -13.33 7.21
N ARG A 139 -10.82 -13.28 5.91
CA ARG A 139 -10.92 -14.45 5.02
C ARG A 139 -9.92 -15.54 5.41
N MET A 140 -8.69 -15.16 5.75
CA MET A 140 -7.68 -16.10 6.25
C MET A 140 -8.15 -16.80 7.54
N LYS A 141 -8.65 -16.03 8.51
CA LYS A 141 -9.16 -16.57 9.78
C LYS A 141 -10.32 -17.53 9.54
N ASN A 142 -11.28 -17.17 8.70
CA ASN A 142 -12.43 -18.03 8.38
C ASN A 142 -11.99 -19.35 7.70
N ARG A 143 -10.96 -19.29 6.84
CA ARG A 143 -10.38 -20.49 6.21
C ARG A 143 -9.74 -21.41 7.25
N GLU A 144 -9.00 -20.84 8.20
CA GLU A 144 -8.36 -21.59 9.29
C GLU A 144 -9.39 -22.22 10.23
N GLU A 145 -10.42 -21.48 10.66
CA GLU A 145 -11.51 -22.01 11.50
C GLU A 145 -12.24 -23.18 10.82
N ARG A 146 -12.56 -23.05 9.53
CA ARG A 146 -13.19 -24.13 8.76
C ARG A 146 -12.29 -25.35 8.63
N SER A 147 -10.97 -25.16 8.51
CA SER A 147 -10.02 -26.27 8.48
C SER A 147 -9.93 -26.97 9.84
N LYS A 148 -9.89 -26.22 10.95
CA LYS A 148 -9.88 -26.78 12.31
C LYS A 148 -11.11 -27.65 12.56
N HIS A 149 -12.31 -27.22 12.16
CA HIS A 149 -13.52 -28.04 12.28
C HIS A 149 -13.45 -29.38 11.53
N PHE A 150 -12.75 -29.43 10.38
CA PHE A 150 -12.60 -30.67 9.61
C PHE A 150 -11.61 -31.65 10.26
N PHE A 151 -10.53 -31.15 10.89
CA PHE A 151 -9.53 -31.99 11.55
C PHE A 151 -9.84 -32.32 13.01
N ASP A 152 -10.55 -31.45 13.73
CA ASP A 152 -10.95 -31.62 15.14
C ASP A 152 -12.26 -32.40 15.29
N THR A 153 -13.05 -32.51 14.20
CA THR A 153 -14.01 -33.62 14.06
C THR A 153 -13.20 -34.88 13.83
N SER A 154 -12.64 -35.40 14.90
CA SER A 154 -12.17 -36.77 14.98
C SER A 154 -13.28 -37.66 14.44
N VAL A 155 -13.11 -38.13 13.20
CA VAL A 155 -13.78 -39.33 12.74
C VAL A 155 -13.41 -40.35 13.82
N PRO A 156 -14.37 -40.91 14.58
CA PRO A 156 -14.05 -42.07 15.39
C PRO A 156 -13.51 -43.06 14.37
N LEU A 157 -12.21 -43.33 14.40
CA LEU A 157 -11.70 -44.52 13.74
C LEU A 157 -12.58 -45.62 14.30
N MET A 158 -13.47 -46.16 13.48
CA MET A 158 -14.23 -47.33 13.86
C MET A 158 -13.18 -48.39 14.14
N ASP A 159 -13.00 -48.63 15.43
CA ASP A 159 -12.28 -49.74 16.02
C ASP A 159 -12.98 -51.01 15.53
N ASP A 160 -12.56 -51.48 14.36
CA ASP A 160 -12.96 -52.77 13.83
C ASP A 160 -11.90 -53.79 14.27
N GLY A 161 -12.12 -54.36 15.46
CA GLY A 161 -11.65 -55.69 15.81
C GLY A 161 -10.31 -55.80 16.52
N GLU A 162 -10.40 -56.07 17.83
CA GLU A 162 -9.60 -57.05 18.58
C GLU A 162 -8.06 -57.03 18.41
N ASP A 163 -7.35 -56.31 19.30
CA ASP A 163 -6.25 -56.87 20.12
C ASP A 163 -5.78 -55.87 21.20
N ASP A 164 -5.88 -56.26 22.47
CA ASP A 164 -5.67 -55.46 23.68
C ASP A 164 -4.17 -55.36 24.06
N THR A 165 -3.26 -55.09 23.11
CA THR A 165 -1.80 -55.05 23.38
C THR A 165 -1.00 -53.89 22.77
N LEU A 166 -1.64 -52.84 22.26
CA LEU A 166 -0.93 -51.76 21.53
C LEU A 166 -1.16 -50.33 22.08
N TYR A 167 -1.49 -50.16 23.36
CA TYR A 167 -1.85 -48.84 23.91
C TYR A 167 -0.70 -48.03 24.53
N ASP A 168 0.55 -48.20 24.06
CA ASP A 168 1.64 -47.26 24.41
C ASP A 168 2.72 -47.16 23.31
N ARG A 169 2.34 -46.66 22.15
CA ARG A 169 3.30 -46.01 21.24
C ARG A 169 2.95 -44.53 21.21
N GLY A 170 3.66 -43.74 22.02
CA GLY A 170 3.72 -42.29 21.84
C GLY A 170 4.11 -41.91 20.41
N PHE A 171 3.96 -40.62 20.06
CA PHE A 171 4.37 -40.12 18.74
C PHE A 171 5.76 -40.63 18.36
N THR A 172 5.89 -41.15 17.14
CA THR A 172 7.20 -41.49 16.56
C THR A 172 8.06 -40.24 16.44
N ASP A 173 9.39 -40.38 16.49
CA ASP A 173 10.31 -39.22 16.36
C ASP A 173 10.03 -38.41 15.08
N ASP A 174 9.65 -39.08 13.98
CA ASP A 174 9.25 -38.43 12.73
C ASP A 174 7.94 -37.63 12.87
N GLN A 175 6.96 -38.14 13.62
CA GLN A 175 5.72 -37.41 13.92
C GLN A 175 6.00 -36.22 14.85
N LEU A 176 6.92 -36.35 15.81
CA LEU A 176 7.31 -35.28 16.71
C LEU A 176 8.01 -34.15 15.95
N ALA A 177 8.94 -34.49 15.04
CA ALA A 177 9.63 -33.54 14.18
C ALA A 177 8.67 -32.79 13.25
N LEU A 178 7.65 -33.47 12.70
CA LEU A 178 6.62 -32.85 11.88
C LEU A 178 5.75 -31.85 12.67
N VAL A 179 5.40 -32.20 13.92
CA VAL A 179 4.66 -31.29 14.81
C VAL A 179 5.50 -30.06 15.15
N GLU A 180 6.79 -30.24 15.43
CA GLU A 180 7.71 -29.14 15.70
C GLU A 180 7.83 -28.20 14.48
N GLN A 181 8.02 -28.75 13.29
CA GLN A 181 8.06 -27.97 12.04
C GLN A 181 6.76 -27.19 11.80
N ASN A 182 5.60 -27.83 11.98
CA ASN A 182 4.30 -27.16 11.84
C ASN A 182 4.14 -26.02 12.85
N THR A 183 4.61 -26.21 14.09
CA THR A 183 4.54 -25.19 15.15
C THR A 183 5.34 -23.95 14.74
N LEU A 184 6.56 -24.13 14.22
CA LEU A 184 7.40 -23.02 13.73
C LEU A 184 6.75 -22.26 12.57
N MET A 185 6.13 -22.97 11.62
CA MET A 185 5.43 -22.33 10.49
C MET A 185 4.21 -21.52 10.95
N VAL A 186 3.48 -22.00 11.95
CA VAL A 186 2.35 -21.26 12.54
C VAL A 186 2.84 -19.99 13.23
N GLU A 187 3.93 -20.05 14.00
CA GLU A 187 4.50 -18.89 14.67
C GLU A 187 4.97 -17.81 13.68
N GLU A 188 5.59 -18.22 12.57
CA GLU A 188 6.02 -17.30 11.50
C GLU A 188 4.80 -16.58 10.89
N ARG A 189 3.76 -17.33 10.53
CA ARG A 189 2.52 -16.78 10.01
C ARG A 189 1.86 -15.79 10.98
N GLU A 190 1.83 -16.11 12.27
CA GLU A 190 1.28 -15.18 13.27
C GLU A 190 2.10 -13.89 13.38
N ARG A 191 3.43 -13.98 13.27
CA ARG A 191 4.32 -12.81 13.27
C ARG A 191 4.01 -11.89 12.09
N GLU A 192 3.79 -12.45 10.91
CA GLU A 192 3.44 -11.68 9.72
C GLU A 192 2.07 -10.99 9.86
N ILE A 193 1.07 -11.71 10.36
CA ILE A 193 -0.26 -11.12 10.65
C ILE A 193 -0.13 -9.93 11.61
N ARG A 194 0.69 -10.06 12.67
CA ARG A 194 0.94 -8.97 13.61
C ARG A 194 1.53 -7.74 12.91
N GLN A 195 2.45 -7.94 11.95
CA GLN A 195 3.02 -6.83 11.19
C GLN A 195 2.00 -6.15 10.28
N ILE A 196 1.15 -6.92 9.60
CA ILE A 196 0.06 -6.36 8.79
C ILE A 196 -0.86 -5.50 9.67
N VAL A 197 -1.25 -6.00 10.84
CA VAL A 197 -2.09 -5.27 11.79
C VAL A 197 -1.39 -3.99 12.28
N GLN A 198 -0.10 -4.04 12.58
CA GLN A 198 0.67 -2.86 12.96
C GLN A 198 0.65 -1.81 11.84
N SER A 199 0.87 -2.21 10.59
CA SER A 199 0.85 -1.30 9.44
C SER A 199 -0.50 -0.60 9.24
N ILE A 200 -1.62 -1.28 9.54
CA ILE A 200 -2.97 -0.70 9.52
C ILE A 200 -3.11 0.37 10.63
N SER A 201 -2.58 0.08 11.82
CA SER A 201 -2.61 1.00 12.96
C SER A 201 -1.78 2.25 12.69
N ASP A 202 -0.56 2.09 12.19
CA ASP A 202 0.34 3.21 11.85
C ASP A 202 -0.31 4.15 10.83
N LEU A 203 -0.99 3.60 9.83
CA LEU A 203 -1.76 4.38 8.86
C LEU A 203 -2.92 5.16 9.49
N ASN A 204 -3.56 4.69 10.56
CA ASN A 204 -4.57 5.48 11.27
C ASN A 204 -4.00 6.75 11.90
N GLU A 205 -2.77 6.70 12.41
CA GLU A 205 -2.13 7.85 13.03
C GLU A 205 -1.72 8.88 11.97
N ILE A 206 -1.00 8.45 10.93
CA ILE A 206 -0.51 9.31 9.84
C ILE A 206 -1.65 10.10 9.18
N PHE A 207 -2.78 9.44 8.96
CA PHE A 207 -3.90 10.01 8.23
C PHE A 207 -4.86 10.83 9.10
N ARG A 208 -4.73 10.75 10.43
CA ARG A 208 -5.43 11.68 11.33
C ARG A 208 -4.90 13.10 11.13
N ASP A 209 -3.58 13.25 10.98
CA ASP A 209 -2.92 14.54 10.77
C ASP A 209 -3.24 15.15 9.39
N LEU A 210 -3.27 14.31 8.34
CA LEU A 210 -3.73 14.73 7.00
C LEU A 210 -5.21 15.13 7.01
N GLY A 211 -6.06 14.40 7.75
CA GLY A 211 -7.47 14.74 7.90
C GLY A 211 -7.68 16.12 8.52
N ALA A 212 -6.92 16.46 9.57
CA ALA A 212 -6.97 17.79 10.18
C ALA A 212 -6.57 18.91 9.18
N MET A 213 -5.56 18.66 8.35
CA MET A 213 -5.10 19.59 7.31
C MET A 213 -6.16 19.91 6.24
N ILE A 214 -7.10 18.98 5.99
CA ILE A 214 -8.20 19.19 5.05
C ILE A 214 -9.31 20.04 5.70
N VAL A 215 -9.54 19.87 7.01
CA VAL A 215 -10.61 20.57 7.75
C VAL A 215 -10.25 22.02 8.09
N GLU A 216 -8.96 22.34 8.24
CA GLU A 216 -8.49 23.70 8.56
C GLU A 216 -8.40 24.68 7.37
N GLN A 217 -8.95 24.34 6.19
CA GLN A 217 -8.86 25.15 4.96
C GLN A 217 -10.05 26.05 4.68
#